data_AF-A0AAD8FIT0-F1
#
_entry.id   AF-A0AAD8FIT0-F1
#
_cell.length_a   1.000
_cell.length_b   1.000
_cell.length_c   1.000
_cell.angle_alpha   90.00
_cell.angle_beta   90.00
_cell.angle_gamma   90.00
#
_symmetry.space_group_name_H-M   'P 1'
#
loop_
_entity.id
_entity.type
_entity.pdbx_description
1 polymer ?
#
loop_
_entity_poly.entity_id
_entity_poly.type
_entity_poly.pdbx_seq_one_letter_code
_entity_poly.pdbx_strand_id
1 'polypeptide(L)' 'MTDNQQGTALMFASYKGHIDIVRLLISSGASMDIVNSSGMTAQTIALLQGQGEILSFLVSPEGIL' A
#
# COMPACT_ATOMS: atom_id res chain seq x y z
N MET A 1 -6.58 8.10 9.27
CA MET A 1 -5.69 8.86 10.16
C MET A 1 -4.27 8.66 9.66
N THR A 2 -3.61 9.74 9.28
CA THR A 2 -2.21 9.70 8.85
C THR A 2 -1.30 9.96 10.05
N ASP A 3 -0.13 9.32 10.07
CA ASP A 3 0.93 9.64 11.03
C ASP A 3 1.65 10.94 10.63
N ASN A 4 2.68 11.29 11.38
CA ASN A 4 3.51 12.48 11.25
C ASN A 4 4.19 12.60 9.86
N GLN A 5 4.16 11.51 9.04
CA GLN A 5 4.69 11.45 7.69
C GLN A 5 3.60 11.32 6.62
N GLN A 6 2.33 11.56 6.94
CA GLN A 6 1.22 11.35 6.00
C GLN A 6 1.06 9.89 5.53
N GLY A 7 1.60 8.92 6.29
CA GLY A 7 1.52 7.50 5.97
C GLY A 7 0.12 6.91 6.18
N THR A 8 -0.34 6.08 5.25
CA THR A 8 -1.62 5.35 5.35
C THR A 8 -1.43 3.95 5.91
N ALA A 9 -2.50 3.35 6.44
CA ALA A 9 -2.46 1.95 6.87
C ALA A 9 -1.98 0.99 5.76
N LEU A 10 -2.35 1.28 4.51
CA LEU A 10 -1.94 0.51 3.35
C LEU A 10 -0.41 0.60 3.13
N MET A 11 0.18 1.78 3.29
CA MET A 11 1.63 1.97 3.20
C MET A 11 2.38 1.18 4.28
N PHE A 12 1.89 1.16 5.51
CA PHE A 12 2.50 0.37 6.59
C PHE A 12 2.38 -1.14 6.34
N ALA A 13 1.22 -1.62 5.87
CA ALA A 13 1.03 -3.02 5.51
C ALA A 13 1.97 -3.43 4.36
N SER A 14 2.10 -2.58 3.33
CA SER A 14 3.05 -2.76 2.24
C SER A 14 4.50 -2.76 2.72
N TYR A 15 4.88 -1.85 3.60
CA TYR A 15 6.24 -1.80 4.15
C TYR A 15 6.59 -3.08 4.93
N LYS A 16 5.63 -3.60 5.71
CA LYS A 16 5.82 -4.78 6.56
C LYS A 16 5.64 -6.11 5.83
N GLY A 17 5.14 -6.12 4.59
CA GLY A 17 4.90 -7.37 3.86
C GLY A 17 3.62 -8.11 4.26
N HIS A 18 2.63 -7.41 4.85
CA HIS A 18 1.40 -8.03 5.35
C HIS A 18 0.31 -8.12 4.28
N ILE A 19 0.41 -9.09 3.36
CA ILE A 19 -0.51 -9.22 2.21
C ILE A 19 -1.98 -9.34 2.62
N ASP A 20 -2.31 -10.06 3.69
CA ASP A 20 -3.69 -10.22 4.15
C ASP A 20 -4.31 -8.88 4.59
N ILE A 21 -3.50 -8.03 5.23
CA ILE A 21 -3.92 -6.69 5.65
C ILE A 21 -4.04 -5.78 4.42
N VAL A 22 -3.13 -5.88 3.45
CA VAL A 22 -3.26 -5.15 2.18
C VAL A 22 -4.58 -5.48 1.50
N ARG A 23 -4.91 -6.77 1.36
CA ARG A 23 -6.18 -7.21 0.74
C ARG A 23 -7.40 -6.70 1.50
N LEU A 24 -7.39 -6.78 2.84
CA LEU A 24 -8.46 -6.28 3.69
C LEU A 24 -8.67 -4.77 3.55
N LEU A 25 -7.59 -4.00 3.48
CA LEU A 25 -7.67 -2.55 3.34
C LEU A 25 -8.23 -2.16 1.97
N ILE A 26 -7.76 -2.78 0.89
CA ILE A 26 -8.28 -2.53 -0.46
C ILE A 26 -9.76 -2.92 -0.56
N SER A 27 -10.16 -4.09 -0.05
CA SER A 27 -11.57 -4.51 -0.07
C SER A 27 -12.48 -3.61 0.80
N SER A 28 -11.89 -2.88 1.74
CA SER A 28 -12.59 -1.88 2.56
C SER A 28 -12.60 -0.48 1.93
N GLY A 29 -12.11 -0.31 0.70
CA GLY A 29 -12.08 0.95 -0.03
C GLY A 29 -10.90 1.87 0.31
N ALA A 30 -9.79 1.32 0.82
CA ALA A 30 -8.58 2.12 1.03
C ALA A 30 -8.03 2.64 -0.31
N SER A 31 -7.80 3.95 -0.39
CA SER A 31 -7.23 4.56 -1.59
C SER A 31 -5.74 4.23 -1.73
N MET A 32 -5.35 3.86 -2.96
CA MET A 32 -4.00 3.43 -3.32
C MET A 32 -3.11 4.56 -3.84
N ASP A 33 -3.72 5.68 -4.20
CA ASP A 33 -3.12 6.86 -4.82
C ASP A 33 -2.62 7.90 -3.82
N ILE A 34 -2.90 7.72 -2.52
CA ILE A 34 -2.35 8.60 -1.48
C ILE A 34 -0.82 8.49 -1.49
N VAL A 35 -0.17 9.65 -1.43
CA VAL A 35 1.27 9.79 -1.24
C VAL A 35 1.59 10.29 0.17
N ASN A 36 2.66 9.78 0.76
CA ASN A 36 3.17 10.27 2.04
C ASN A 36 4.01 11.55 1.85
N SER A 37 4.59 12.08 2.94
CA SER A 37 5.44 13.29 2.90
C SER A 37 6.68 13.18 2.02
N SER A 38 7.09 11.95 1.66
CA SER A 38 8.21 11.66 0.78
C SER A 38 7.77 11.41 -0.67
N GLY A 39 6.49 11.61 -1.00
CA GLY A 39 5.93 11.37 -2.32
C GLY A 39 5.74 9.89 -2.68
N MET A 40 5.75 8.99 -1.68
CA MET A 40 5.64 7.55 -1.93
C MET A 40 4.21 7.04 -1.73
N THR A 41 3.76 6.18 -2.64
CA THR A 41 2.53 5.38 -2.48
C THR A 41 2.83 4.04 -1.79
N ALA A 42 1.78 3.30 -1.42
CA ALA A 42 1.92 1.93 -0.93
C ALA A 42 2.62 0.99 -1.95
N GLN A 43 2.44 1.27 -3.25
CA GLN A 43 3.04 0.51 -4.34
C GLN A 43 4.55 0.78 -4.44
N THR A 44 4.96 2.06 -4.36
CA THR A 44 6.38 2.45 -4.32
C THR A 44 7.08 1.83 -3.11
N ILE A 45 6.42 1.83 -1.95
CA ILE A 45 6.95 1.21 -0.73
C ILE A 45 7.15 -0.30 -0.92
N ALA A 46 6.16 -1.01 -1.46
CA ALA A 46 6.27 -2.45 -1.70
C ALA A 46 7.45 -2.78 -2.64
N LEU A 47 7.64 -1.98 -3.71
CA LEU A 47 8.78 -2.12 -4.62
C LEU A 47 10.12 -1.94 -3.88
N LEU A 48 10.27 -0.85 -3.11
CA LEU A 48 11.51 -0.53 -2.40
C LEU A 48 11.86 -1.54 -1.30
N GLN A 49 10.84 -2.15 -0.68
CA GLN A 49 11.03 -3.17 0.34
C GLN A 49 11.14 -4.61 -0.23
N GLY A 50 11.06 -4.78 -1.56
CA GLY A 50 11.14 -6.10 -2.19
C GLY A 50 9.91 -6.99 -1.92
N GLN A 51 8.76 -6.40 -1.60
CA GLN A 51 7.54 -7.10 -1.26
C GLN A 51 6.77 -7.52 -2.52
N GLY A 52 7.36 -8.46 -3.27
CA GLY A 52 6.93 -8.85 -4.61
C GLY A 52 5.45 -9.23 -4.70
N GLU A 53 4.93 -10.01 -3.75
CA GLU A 53 3.52 -10.42 -3.75
C GLU A 53 2.57 -9.22 -3.61
N ILE A 54 2.90 -8.26 -2.74
CA ILE A 54 2.12 -7.04 -2.54
C ILE A 54 2.23 -6.14 -3.77
N LEU A 55 3.43 -5.99 -4.34
CA LEU A 55 3.62 -5.22 -5.56
C LEU A 55 2.78 -5.81 -6.70
N SER A 56 2.82 -7.13 -6.89
CA SER A 56 1.99 -7.82 -7.87
C SER A 56 0.51 -7.57 -7.62
N PHE A 57 0.04 -7.66 -6.37
CA PHE A 57 -1.37 -7.41 -6.04
C PHE A 57 -1.79 -5.96 -6.32
N LEU A 58 -0.97 -4.98 -5.93
CA LEU A 58 -1.25 -3.55 -6.12
C LEU A 58 -1.11 -3.09 -7.57
N VAL A 59 -0.37 -3.79 -8.42
CA VAL A 59 -0.25 -3.50 -9.87
C VAL A 59 -1.35 -4.20 -10.67
N SER A 60 -1.88 -5.31 -10.16
CA SER A 60 -2.96 -6.04 -10.82
C SER A 60 -4.24 -5.19 -10.93
N PRO A 61 -5.03 -5.35 -12.00
CA PRO A 61 -6.31 -4.64 -12.17
C PRO A 61 -7.33 -4.95 -11.05
N GLU A 62 -7.17 -6.07 -10.36
CA GLU A 62 -7.94 -6.42 -9.15
C GLU A 62 -7.65 -5.48 -7.95
N GLY A 63 -6.53 -4.77 -7.96
CA GLY A 63 -6.24 -3.69 -7.00
C GLY A 63 -6.86 -2.35 -7.39
N ILE A 64 -7.45 -2.20 -8.57
CA ILE A 64 -7.97 -0.91 -9.10
C ILE A 64 -9.51 -0.88 -9.14
N LEU A 65 -10.19 -1.96 -8.75
CA LEU A 65 -11.66 -2.06 -8.78
C LEU A 65 -12.32 -1.56 -7.49
#